data_AF-A0A434VU78-F1
#
_entry.id   AF-A0A434VU78-F1
#
_cell.length_a   1.000
_cell.length_b   1.000
_cell.length_c   1.000
_cell.angle_alpha   90.00
_cell.angle_beta   90.00
_cell.angle_gamma   90.00
#
_symmetry.space_group_name_H-M   'P 1'
#
loop_
_entity.id
_entity.type
_entity.pdbx_description
1 polymer ?
#
loop_
_entity_poly.entity_id
_entity_poly.type
_entity_poly.pdbx_seq_one_letter_code
_entity_poly.pdbx_strand_id
1 'polypeptide(L)' 'MTVRCRVSIDDARDVDELAFQELPRVGESVSMPVDGSNMDLRVLRVVHMPGSEQGAATMLELTSKIL' A
#
# COMPACT_ATOMS: atom_id res chain seq x y z
N MET A 1 -13.36 9.31 -7.10
CA MET A 1 -13.61 8.34 -6.00
C MET A 1 -12.25 7.94 -5.48
N THR A 2 -12.06 7.84 -4.16
CA THR A 2 -10.80 7.35 -3.59
C THR A 2 -10.85 5.83 -3.42
N VAL A 3 -9.72 5.16 -3.64
CA VAL A 3 -9.55 3.72 -3.44
C VAL A 3 -8.85 3.51 -2.12
N ARG A 4 -9.48 2.80 -1.19
CA ARG A 4 -8.81 2.41 0.06
C ARG A 4 -8.02 1.14 -0.19
N CYS A 5 -6.77 1.12 0.25
CA CYS A 5 -5.91 -0.04 0.19
C CYS A 5 -5.31 -0.29 1.56
N ARG A 6 -5.17 -1.57 1.92
CA ARG A 6 -4.28 -2.00 2.97
C ARG A 6 -2.83 -1.91 2.47
N VAL A 7 -1.90 -1.56 3.32
CA VAL A 7 -0.50 -1.36 2.95
C VAL A 7 0.40 -2.11 3.91
N SER A 8 1.27 -2.95 3.37
CA SER A 8 2.36 -3.60 4.10
C SER A 8 3.68 -3.17 3.47
N ILE A 9 4.66 -2.80 4.31
CA ILE A 9 5.97 -2.33 3.87
C ILE A 9 7.01 -3.38 4.26
N ASP A 10 7.83 -3.82 3.31
CA ASP A 10 8.96 -4.74 3.55
C ASP A 10 8.54 -6.02 4.33
N ASP A 11 7.37 -6.57 4.02
CA ASP A 11 6.74 -7.72 4.69
C ASP A 11 6.48 -7.52 6.20
N ALA A 12 6.43 -6.27 6.66
CA ALA A 12 6.05 -5.96 8.02
C ALA A 12 4.63 -6.48 8.31
N ARG A 13 4.44 -6.98 9.53
CA ARG A 13 3.13 -7.46 10.03
C ARG A 13 2.12 -6.33 10.20
N ASP A 14 2.60 -5.10 10.29
CA ASP A 14 1.76 -3.93 10.41
C ASP A 14 1.12 -3.60 9.06
N VAL A 15 -0.20 -3.50 9.09
CA VAL A 15 -1.03 -3.25 7.90
C VAL A 15 -1.85 -2.00 8.15
N ASP A 16 -1.45 -0.89 7.55
CA ASP A 16 -2.20 0.36 7.58
C ASP A 16 -3.25 0.40 6.47
N GLU A 17 -4.33 1.17 6.66
CA GLU A 17 -5.28 1.46 5.58
C GLU A 17 -5.12 2.90 5.09
N LEU A 18 -4.79 3.06 3.81
CA LEU A 18 -4.56 4.35 3.17
C LEU A 18 -5.51 4.55 1.98
N ALA A 19 -5.88 5.81 1.75
CA ALA A 19 -6.72 6.20 0.63
C ALA A 19 -5.87 6.79 -0.50
N PHE A 20 -6.07 6.28 -1.70
CA PHE A 20 -5.40 6.72 -2.92
C PHE A 20 -6.42 7.34 -3.89
N GLN A 21 -5.98 8.27 -4.74
CA GLN A 21 -6.84 8.85 -5.78
C GLN A 21 -7.20 7.81 -6.85
N GLU A 22 -6.24 6.94 -7.16
CA GLU A 22 -6.37 5.78 -8.03
C GLU A 22 -5.58 4.61 -7.44
N LEU A 23 -5.86 3.38 -7.89
CA LEU A 23 -5.14 2.21 -7.41
C LEU A 23 -3.69 2.23 -7.96
N PRO A 24 -2.66 2.27 -7.09
CA PRO A 24 -1.27 2.26 -7.53
C PRO A 24 -0.91 0.97 -8.28
N ARG A 25 -0.05 1.07 -9.27
CA ARG A 25 0.40 -0.05 -10.11
C ARG A 25 1.76 -0.57 -9.67
N VAL A 26 2.01 -1.85 -9.94
CA VAL A 26 3.32 -2.46 -9.68
C VAL A 26 4.43 -1.67 -10.38
N GLY A 27 5.48 -1.34 -9.63
CA GLY A 27 6.63 -0.58 -10.08
C GLY A 27 6.53 0.93 -9.89
N GLU A 28 5.34 1.47 -9.62
CA GLU A 28 5.15 2.89 -9.28
C GLU A 28 5.72 3.23 -7.89
N SER A 29 6.03 4.51 -7.70
CA SER A 29 6.44 5.05 -6.41
C SER A 29 5.26 5.75 -5.73
N VAL A 30 5.08 5.47 -4.45
CA VAL A 30 4.07 6.06 -3.58
C VAL A 30 4.78 6.78 -2.44
N SER A 31 4.51 8.07 -2.29
CA SER A 31 5.00 8.86 -1.15
C SER A 31 3.98 8.82 -0.01
N MET A 32 4.37 8.36 1.18
CA MET A 32 3.47 8.30 2.34
C MET A 32 4.22 8.49 3.67
N PRO A 33 3.54 8.94 4.74
CA PRO A 33 4.16 9.06 6.05
C PRO A 33 4.39 7.67 6.67
N VAL A 34 5.62 7.40 7.08
CA VAL A 34 6.06 6.22 7.83
C VAL A 34 6.90 6.74 9.00
N ASP A 35 6.56 6.36 10.23
CA ASP A 35 7.26 6.79 11.46
C ASP A 35 7.50 8.32 11.55
N GLY A 36 6.52 9.11 11.09
CA GLY A 36 6.57 10.57 11.12
C GLY A 36 7.41 11.23 10.02
N SER A 37 7.94 10.47 9.07
CA SER A 37 8.65 10.98 7.89
C SER A 37 7.97 10.52 6.60
N ASN A 38 7.90 11.39 5.60
CA ASN A 38 7.45 10.96 4.27
C ASN A 38 8.54 10.11 3.61
N MET A 39 8.17 8.90 3.20
CA MET A 39 9.04 7.98 2.47
C MET A 39 8.45 7.69 1.09
N ASP A 40 9.32 7.64 0.09
CA ASP A 40 8.98 7.12 -1.24
C ASP A 40 9.18 5.61 -1.24
N LEU A 41 8.09 4.88 -1.45
CA LEU A 41 8.08 3.42 -1.47
C LEU A 41 7.67 2.93 -2.84
N ARG A 42 8.27 1.83 -3.29
CA ARG A 42 7.92 1.22 -4.57
C ARG A 42 6.88 0.12 -4.39
N VAL A 43 5.87 0.10 -5.24
CA VAL A 43 4.84 -0.95 -5.25
C VAL A 43 5.45 -2.24 -5.79
N LEU A 44 5.56 -3.26 -4.95
CA LEU A 44 5.99 -4.59 -5.35
C LEU A 44 4.84 -5.39 -5.92
N ARG A 45 3.71 -5.43 -5.20
CA ARG A 45 2.58 -6.30 -5.53
C ARG A 45 1.26 -5.63 -5.16
N VAL A 46 0.25 -5.92 -5.96
CA VAL A 46 -1.15 -5.54 -5.72
C VAL A 46 -1.94 -6.83 -5.57
N VAL A 47 -2.52 -7.03 -4.38
CA VAL A 47 -3.25 -8.25 -4.02
C VAL A 47 -4.72 -7.92 -3.83
N HIS A 48 -5.58 -8.57 -4.59
CA HIS A 48 -7.04 -8.46 -4.43
C HIS A 48 -7.52 -9.56 -3.49
N MET A 49 -8.04 -9.17 -2.33
CA MET A 49 -8.58 -10.09 -1.35
C MET A 49 -10.09 -10.26 -1.58
N PRO A 50 -10.61 -11.50 -1.55
CA PRO A 50 -12.04 -11.73 -1.63
C PRO A 50 -12.74 -11.21 -0.38
N GLY A 51 -13.83 -10.45 -0.57
CA GLY A 51 -14.85 -10.15 0.43
C GLY A 51 -14.33 -9.70 1.80
N SER A 52 -13.80 -8.48 1.91
CA SER A 52 -13.57 -7.88 3.22
C SER A 52 -14.86 -7.21 3.71
N GLU A 53 -15.60 -7.87 4.61
CA GLU A 53 -16.68 -7.21 5.36
C GLU A 53 -16.12 -6.15 6.34
N GLN A 54 -14.81 -6.17 6.59
CA GLN A 54 -14.09 -5.20 7.41
C GLN A 54 -12.79 -4.76 6.70
N GLY A 55 -12.69 -3.49 6.34
CA GLY A 55 -11.50 -2.86 5.74
C GLY A 55 -11.38 -2.98 4.21
N ALA A 56 -10.34 -2.39 3.64
CA ALA A 56 -10.08 -2.38 2.20
C ALA A 56 -9.84 -3.78 1.60
N ALA A 57 -10.46 -4.04 0.44
CA ALA A 57 -10.37 -5.31 -0.29
C ALA A 57 -9.07 -5.47 -1.09
N THR A 58 -8.29 -4.39 -1.24
CA THR A 58 -7.01 -4.41 -1.96
C THR A 58 -5.87 -4.20 -0.98
N MET A 59 -4.80 -4.99 -1.11
CA MET A 59 -3.56 -4.83 -0.37
C MET A 59 -2.42 -4.46 -1.32
N LEU A 60 -1.61 -3.49 -0.91
CA LEU A 60 -0.36 -3.10 -1.55
C LEU A 60 0.79 -3.60 -0.71
N GLU A 61 1.69 -4.36 -1.32
CA GLU A 61 2.99 -4.68 -0.75
C GLU A 61 3.99 -3.65 -1.31
N LEU A 62 4.60 -2.88 -0.42
CA LEU A 62 5.53 -1.80 -0.74
C LEU A 62 6.94 -2.14 -0.24
N THR A 63 7.94 -1.55 -0.88
CA THR A 63 9.34 -1.67 -0.46
C THR A 63 10.00 -0.32 -0.37
N SER A 64 10.84 -0.13 0.64
CA SER A 64 11.79 0.98 0.71
C SER A 64 13.09 0.71 -0.05
N LYS A 65 13.32 -0.55 -0.45
CA LYS A 65 14.54 -0.99 -1.14
C LYS A 65 14.51 -0.59 -2.61
N ILE A 66 15.63 -0.05 -3.07
CA ILE A 66 15.90 0.17 -4.50
C ILE A 66 16.10 -1.19 -5.15
N LEU A 67 15.20 -1.56 -6.07
CA LEU A 67 15.27 -2.77 -6.90
C LEU A 67 15.95 -2.49 -8.24
#